data_AF-A0A2H0Q4C0-F1
#
_entry.id   AF-A0A2H0Q4C0-F1
#
_cell.length_a   1.000
_cell.length_b   1.000
_cell.length_c   1.000
_cell.angle_alpha   90.00
_cell.angle_beta   90.00
_cell.angle_gamma   90.00
#
_symmetry.space_group_name_H-M   'P 1'
#
loop_
_entity.id
_entity.type
_entity.pdbx_description
1 polymer ?
#
loop_
_entity_poly.entity_id
_entity_poly.type
_entity_poly.pdbx_seq_one_letter_code
_entity_poly.pdbx_strand_id
1 'polypeptide(L)'
;MFITGCSSYIDFIEDSQNDVPLKQKTTQLLSCKSNESVATHSGEDNHILLDTFKKANLKIEEELIISILQQMSVRPATTSPWSRLQIGLFKNNEWVFFDYFNHGDSMPLWQGLYDLTIRLKLKSMNHYLALAEKLFPSTMEIGSPFANYLDKYKEPLINEVSNSAFFKAGQILKSGESLPSLKWTRLPKILKNQTPLKPLKIPNFSSKSFNDSKVQCNFDIDLYSNSVYLVRPDPGVNYNVVARSKGKESFIFVTSVELQNPKFVQGQRTLLEQLPAVRPAPICLINSKNSNLLLTSLKGRDPGQHIYNLLQYSINSASKSEDLEAYLAFPRHQFLYDPARMLYESSRGSNSNLDLFLKMDFPIYHTPRLGEVWAWGDFPNEEHTIAIDDRSDASLLCR
;
A
#
# COMPACT_ATOMS: atom_id res chain seq x y z
N MET A 1 42.99 14.09 11.05
CA MET A 1 41.53 14.15 10.83
C MET A 1 41.23 13.27 9.64
N PHE A 2 40.77 12.04 9.89
CA PHE A 2 40.49 11.04 8.86
C PHE A 2 39.03 11.15 8.45
N ILE A 3 38.78 11.46 7.18
CA ILE A 3 37.46 11.37 6.54
C ILE A 3 37.38 9.96 5.95
N THR A 4 36.74 9.04 6.66
CA THR A 4 36.34 7.75 6.09
C THR A 4 35.02 7.96 5.36
N GLY A 5 35.09 8.01 4.03
CA GLY A 5 33.93 8.13 3.15
C GLY A 5 33.07 6.86 3.14
N CYS A 6 31.76 7.04 3.10
CA CYS A 6 30.78 5.99 2.87
C CYS A 6 30.91 5.45 1.44
N SER A 7 31.85 4.53 1.20
CA SER A 7 31.92 3.71 -0.02
C SER A 7 31.29 2.35 0.26
N SER A 8 29.96 2.29 0.28
CA SER A 8 29.25 1.02 0.33
C SER A 8 27.83 1.19 -0.20
N TYR A 9 27.67 1.55 -1.49
CA TYR A 9 26.41 1.35 -2.23
C TYR A 9 26.46 1.66 -3.74
N ILE A 10 27.63 1.95 -4.32
CA ILE A 10 27.72 2.35 -5.72
C ILE A 10 28.76 1.45 -6.38
N ASP A 11 28.30 0.37 -7.01
CA ASP A 11 29.05 -0.25 -8.09
C ASP A 11 29.01 0.75 -9.25
N PHE A 12 30.15 1.41 -9.46
CA PHE A 12 30.39 2.27 -10.60
C PHE A 12 30.32 1.38 -11.85
N ILE A 13 29.33 1.60 -12.71
CA ILE A 13 29.26 0.92 -14.01
C ILE A 13 30.27 1.61 -14.93
N GLU A 14 31.55 1.28 -14.74
CA GLU A 14 32.54 1.33 -15.80
C GLU A 14 32.64 -0.08 -16.40
N ASP A 15 32.09 -0.22 -17.60
CA ASP A 15 32.48 -1.26 -18.58
C ASP A 15 32.45 -2.74 -18.15
N SER A 16 31.54 -3.13 -17.24
CA SER A 16 31.22 -4.56 -17.11
C SER A 16 30.02 -4.91 -18.00
N GLN A 17 30.31 -5.66 -19.08
CA GLN A 17 29.34 -6.49 -19.81
C GLN A 17 28.79 -7.61 -18.90
N ASN A 18 28.17 -7.25 -17.79
CA ASN A 18 27.51 -8.20 -16.92
C ASN A 18 26.07 -8.37 -17.42
N ASP A 19 25.79 -9.59 -17.86
CA ASP A 19 24.49 -10.09 -18.28
C ASP A 19 23.35 -9.39 -17.55
N VAL A 20 22.62 -8.54 -18.27
CA VAL A 20 21.34 -8.01 -17.80
C VAL A 20 20.46 -9.24 -17.55
N PRO A 21 20.09 -9.56 -16.30
CA PRO A 21 19.34 -10.77 -16.05
C PRO A 21 18.02 -10.67 -16.80
N LEU A 22 17.87 -11.53 -17.81
CA LEU A 22 16.66 -11.64 -18.62
C LEU A 22 15.46 -11.87 -17.70
N LYS A 23 14.36 -11.16 -18.01
CA LYS A 23 13.07 -11.17 -17.30
C LYS A 23 12.73 -12.58 -16.78
N GLN A 24 12.92 -12.81 -15.47
CA GLN A 24 12.47 -14.05 -14.85
C GLN A 24 10.95 -14.11 -14.95
N LYS A 25 10.43 -15.21 -15.49
CA LYS A 25 8.99 -15.44 -15.64
C LYS A 25 8.38 -15.53 -14.24
N THR A 26 7.62 -14.53 -13.84
CA THR A 26 6.89 -14.53 -12.58
C THR A 26 5.81 -15.62 -12.60
N THR A 27 5.84 -16.52 -11.62
CA THR A 27 4.83 -17.57 -11.43
C THR A 27 3.58 -17.08 -10.70
N GLN A 28 3.55 -15.80 -10.35
CA GLN A 28 2.49 -15.17 -9.59
C GLN A 28 1.41 -14.61 -10.52
N LEU A 29 0.15 -14.78 -10.11
CA LEU A 29 -0.99 -14.17 -10.78
C LEU A 29 -1.04 -12.67 -10.50
N LEU A 30 -1.08 -11.84 -11.55
CA LEU A 30 -0.95 -10.38 -11.45
C LEU A 30 -2.27 -9.65 -11.65
N SER A 31 -3.26 -10.25 -12.32
CA SER A 31 -4.63 -9.75 -12.41
C SER A 31 -5.65 -10.88 -12.35
N CYS A 32 -6.90 -10.53 -12.03
CA CYS A 32 -8.03 -11.47 -11.99
C CYS A 32 -9.08 -11.13 -13.05
N LYS A 33 -9.58 -12.15 -13.75
CA LYS A 33 -10.82 -12.08 -14.56
C LYS A 33 -12.06 -12.63 -13.83
N SER A 34 -11.97 -12.76 -12.51
CA SER A 34 -13.01 -13.37 -11.69
C SER A 34 -13.89 -12.33 -10.98
N ASN A 35 -15.14 -12.71 -10.71
CA ASN A 35 -16.11 -11.87 -10.01
C ASN A 35 -15.67 -11.57 -8.58
N GLU A 36 -14.84 -12.45 -8.01
CA GLU A 36 -14.30 -12.26 -6.68
C GLU A 36 -12.77 -12.29 -6.69
N SER A 37 -12.17 -11.22 -6.20
CA SER A 37 -10.73 -11.16 -5.97
C SER A 37 -10.39 -10.43 -4.68
N VAL A 38 -9.30 -10.85 -4.04
CA VAL A 38 -8.68 -10.20 -2.87
C VAL A 38 -7.19 -10.09 -3.12
N ALA A 39 -6.64 -8.92 -2.87
CA ALA A 39 -5.20 -8.71 -2.85
C ALA A 39 -4.74 -8.07 -1.55
N THR A 40 -3.65 -8.60 -1.01
CA THR A 40 -2.95 -8.11 0.17
C THR A 40 -1.45 -8.31 -0.04
N HIS A 41 -0.62 -8.01 0.95
CA HIS A 41 0.82 -8.27 0.93
C HIS A 41 1.21 -9.72 1.29
N SER A 42 0.28 -10.69 1.31
CA SER A 42 0.57 -12.12 1.57
C SER A 42 -0.57 -13.03 1.08
N GLY A 43 -0.24 -14.22 0.59
CA GLY A 43 -1.26 -15.20 0.16
C GLY A 43 -2.08 -15.74 1.33
N GLU A 44 -1.45 -15.95 2.47
CA GLU A 44 -2.07 -16.40 3.72
C GLU A 44 -3.12 -15.40 4.21
N ASP A 45 -2.80 -14.11 4.18
CA ASP A 45 -3.73 -13.01 4.49
C ASP A 45 -4.98 -13.08 3.59
N ASN A 46 -4.80 -13.30 2.28
CA ASN A 46 -5.90 -13.43 1.33
C ASN A 46 -6.83 -14.61 1.66
N HIS A 47 -6.24 -15.77 1.99
CA HIS A 47 -7.00 -16.97 2.36
C HIS A 47 -7.83 -16.74 3.62
N ILE A 48 -7.23 -16.16 4.67
CA ILE A 48 -7.93 -15.85 5.93
C ILE A 48 -9.10 -14.89 5.69
N LEU A 49 -8.89 -13.83 4.91
CA LEU A 49 -9.93 -12.85 4.59
C LEU A 49 -11.08 -13.49 3.82
N LEU A 50 -10.80 -14.23 2.74
CA LEU A 50 -11.85 -14.88 1.96
C LEU A 50 -12.66 -15.91 2.78
N ASP A 51 -11.99 -16.70 3.61
CA ASP A 51 -12.68 -17.66 4.46
C ASP A 51 -13.53 -16.97 5.53
N THR A 52 -13.07 -15.84 6.05
CA THR A 52 -13.83 -14.97 6.95
C THR A 52 -15.08 -14.42 6.28
N PHE A 53 -14.96 -13.89 5.06
CA PHE A 53 -16.09 -13.34 4.31
C PHE A 53 -17.13 -14.40 3.99
N LYS A 54 -16.69 -15.60 3.58
CA LYS A 54 -17.58 -16.73 3.29
C LYS A 54 -18.34 -17.20 4.52
N LYS A 55 -17.68 -17.31 5.68
CA LYS A 55 -18.33 -17.74 6.93
C LYS A 55 -19.38 -16.75 7.43
N ALA A 56 -19.18 -15.45 7.18
CA ALA A 56 -20.02 -14.40 7.76
C ALA A 56 -21.04 -13.79 6.78
N ASN A 57 -20.95 -14.08 5.48
CA ASN A 57 -21.83 -13.56 4.42
C ASN A 57 -22.01 -12.03 4.49
N LEU A 58 -20.89 -11.32 4.42
CA LEU A 58 -20.81 -9.87 4.62
C LEU A 58 -21.06 -9.08 3.33
N LYS A 59 -21.58 -7.86 3.48
CA LYS A 59 -21.59 -6.86 2.40
C LYS A 59 -20.19 -6.28 2.20
N ILE A 60 -19.91 -5.67 1.04
CA ILE A 60 -18.58 -5.13 0.73
C ILE A 60 -18.08 -4.11 1.76
N GLU A 61 -18.98 -3.30 2.34
CA GLU A 61 -18.62 -2.32 3.37
C GLU A 61 -18.30 -2.99 4.71
N GLU A 62 -18.91 -4.13 5.00
CA GLU A 62 -18.62 -4.92 6.19
C GLU A 62 -17.33 -5.72 6.01
N GLU A 63 -17.09 -6.24 4.79
CA GLU A 63 -15.81 -6.85 4.40
C GLU A 63 -14.67 -5.83 4.54
N LEU A 64 -14.87 -4.56 4.19
CA LEU A 64 -13.91 -3.47 4.41
C LEU A 64 -13.55 -3.31 5.89
N ILE A 65 -14.55 -3.17 6.78
CA ILE A 65 -14.30 -3.00 8.22
C ILE A 65 -13.55 -4.21 8.80
N ILE A 66 -13.99 -5.42 8.46
CA ILE A 66 -13.36 -6.67 8.91
C ILE A 66 -11.94 -6.81 8.35
N SER A 67 -11.68 -6.37 7.13
CA SER A 67 -10.33 -6.39 6.54
C SER A 67 -9.38 -5.46 7.28
N ILE A 68 -9.82 -4.24 7.60
CA ILE A 68 -9.00 -3.30 8.37
C ILE A 68 -8.68 -3.89 9.75
N LEU A 69 -9.66 -4.47 10.44
CA LEU A 69 -9.44 -5.14 11.73
C LEU A 69 -8.48 -6.33 11.59
N GLN A 70 -8.63 -7.19 10.58
CA GLN A 70 -7.71 -8.31 10.38
C GLN A 70 -6.27 -7.79 10.19
N GLN A 71 -6.09 -6.76 9.35
CA GLN A 71 -4.78 -6.16 9.09
C GLN A 71 -4.17 -5.51 10.33
N MET A 72 -4.99 -4.99 11.27
CA MET A 72 -4.48 -4.52 12.56
C MET A 72 -3.85 -5.63 13.42
N SER A 73 -4.27 -6.90 13.23
CA SER A 73 -3.67 -8.04 13.94
C SER A 73 -2.42 -8.58 13.27
N VAL A 74 -2.43 -8.71 11.94
CA VAL A 74 -1.31 -9.33 11.20
C VAL A 74 -0.19 -8.35 10.88
N ARG A 75 -0.50 -7.04 10.79
CA ARG A 75 0.45 -5.99 10.40
C ARG A 75 0.38 -4.77 11.32
N PRO A 76 0.58 -4.94 12.63
CA PRO A 76 0.49 -3.84 13.58
C PRO A 76 1.55 -2.75 13.37
N ALA A 77 2.61 -3.02 12.59
CA ALA A 77 3.64 -2.03 12.21
C ALA A 77 3.23 -1.09 11.08
N THR A 78 2.11 -1.32 10.40
CA THR A 78 1.63 -0.45 9.31
C THR A 78 0.16 -0.10 9.46
N THR A 79 -0.58 -0.94 10.18
CA THR A 79 -2.03 -0.84 10.38
C THR A 79 -2.33 -0.79 11.88
N SER A 80 -1.90 0.27 12.55
CA SER A 80 -2.20 0.51 13.97
C SER A 80 -3.39 1.47 14.13
N PRO A 81 -3.99 1.61 15.33
CA PRO A 81 -5.01 2.63 15.60
C PRO A 81 -4.61 4.05 15.17
N TRP A 82 -3.30 4.35 15.17
CA TRP A 82 -2.72 5.65 14.82
C TRP A 82 -2.39 5.80 13.34
N SER A 83 -2.51 4.76 12.52
CA SER A 83 -2.26 4.88 11.09
C SER A 83 -3.21 5.89 10.46
N ARG A 84 -2.73 6.63 9.46
CA ARG A 84 -3.63 7.31 8.52
C ARG A 84 -4.38 6.24 7.74
N LEU A 85 -5.66 6.47 7.46
CA LEU A 85 -6.52 5.54 6.74
C LEU A 85 -7.12 6.21 5.51
N GLN A 86 -6.73 5.77 4.32
CA GLN A 86 -7.33 6.15 3.05
C GLN A 86 -8.16 5.01 2.51
N ILE A 87 -9.38 5.29 2.04
CA ILE A 87 -10.31 4.30 1.49
C ILE A 87 -10.85 4.84 0.18
N GLY A 88 -10.86 4.00 -0.84
CA GLY A 88 -11.78 4.09 -1.97
C GLY A 88 -12.81 2.97 -1.86
N LEU A 89 -14.08 3.30 -2.01
CA LEU A 89 -15.18 2.35 -2.11
C LEU A 89 -15.91 2.58 -3.43
N PHE A 90 -15.90 1.57 -4.30
CA PHE A 90 -16.66 1.57 -5.55
C PHE A 90 -18.01 0.88 -5.33
N LYS A 91 -19.08 1.65 -5.49
CA LYS A 91 -20.46 1.16 -5.34
C LYS A 91 -21.40 2.02 -6.18
N ASN A 92 -22.45 1.40 -6.71
CA ASN A 92 -23.43 2.08 -7.58
C ASN A 92 -22.77 2.81 -8.77
N ASN A 93 -21.71 2.21 -9.33
CA ASN A 93 -20.93 2.76 -10.44
C ASN A 93 -20.17 4.06 -10.13
N GLU A 94 -19.90 4.34 -8.85
CA GLU A 94 -19.18 5.53 -8.42
C GLU A 94 -18.15 5.20 -7.34
N TRP A 95 -17.03 5.92 -7.37
CA TRP A 95 -16.03 5.89 -6.30
C TRP A 95 -16.37 6.92 -5.21
N VAL A 96 -16.39 6.45 -3.96
CA VAL A 96 -16.46 7.30 -2.76
C VAL A 96 -15.14 7.18 -2.01
N PHE A 97 -14.55 8.31 -1.65
CA PHE A 97 -13.27 8.35 -0.94
C PHE A 97 -13.40 8.87 0.48
N PHE A 98 -12.61 8.27 1.36
CA PHE A 98 -12.43 8.72 2.74
C PHE A 98 -10.95 8.80 3.04
N ASP A 99 -10.51 9.87 3.69
CA ASP A 99 -9.12 10.04 4.16
C ASP A 99 -9.14 10.52 5.60
N TYR A 100 -8.83 9.62 6.52
CA TYR A 100 -8.82 9.90 7.94
C TYR A 100 -7.39 10.21 8.39
N PHE A 101 -7.18 11.47 8.73
CA PHE A 101 -5.90 11.97 9.23
C PHE A 101 -6.14 13.12 10.22
N ASN A 102 -5.34 13.15 11.28
CA ASN A 102 -5.22 14.27 12.18
C ASN A 102 -3.82 14.25 12.81
N HIS A 103 -3.25 15.42 13.11
CA HIS A 103 -1.96 15.54 13.77
C HIS A 103 -2.08 15.30 15.29
N GLY A 104 -0.98 14.93 15.95
CA GLY A 104 -0.90 14.75 17.41
C GLY A 104 -1.38 13.38 17.88
N ASP A 105 -1.88 13.31 19.11
CA ASP A 105 -2.27 12.06 19.81
C ASP A 105 -3.60 11.43 19.30
N SER A 106 -4.03 11.82 18.10
CA SER A 106 -5.22 11.26 17.48
C SER A 106 -4.99 9.81 17.02
N MET A 107 -6.08 9.06 16.84
CA MET A 107 -6.04 7.68 16.35
C MET A 107 -6.84 7.59 15.05
N PRO A 108 -6.33 8.09 13.90
CA PRO A 108 -7.16 8.35 12.72
C PRO A 108 -7.83 7.10 12.17
N LEU A 109 -7.12 5.96 12.11
CA LEU A 109 -7.71 4.69 11.69
C LEU A 109 -8.83 4.28 12.64
N TRP A 110 -8.58 4.29 13.95
CA TRP A 110 -9.56 3.85 14.94
C TRP A 110 -10.80 4.74 14.97
N GLN A 111 -10.62 6.06 15.01
CA GLN A 111 -11.72 7.02 14.96
C GLN A 111 -12.44 7.02 13.60
N GLY A 112 -11.71 6.75 12.52
CA GLY A 112 -12.24 6.56 11.18
C GLY A 112 -13.15 5.35 11.08
N LEU A 113 -12.83 4.23 11.73
CA LEU A 113 -13.72 3.06 11.79
C LEU A 113 -15.07 3.38 12.43
N TYR A 114 -15.10 4.14 13.54
CA TYR A 114 -16.36 4.58 14.14
C TYR A 114 -17.17 5.47 13.18
N ASP A 115 -16.49 6.43 12.55
CA ASP A 115 -17.10 7.33 11.58
C ASP A 115 -17.67 6.59 10.35
N LEU A 116 -16.93 5.62 9.81
CA LEU A 116 -17.37 4.76 8.70
C LEU A 116 -18.66 4.02 9.04
N THR A 117 -18.77 3.43 10.25
CA THR A 117 -19.99 2.72 10.64
C THR A 117 -21.22 3.64 10.63
N ILE A 118 -21.05 4.92 10.98
CA ILE A 118 -22.12 5.92 10.95
C ILE A 118 -22.43 6.34 9.51
N ARG A 119 -21.42 6.72 8.72
CA ARG A 119 -21.61 7.24 7.35
C ARG A 119 -22.18 6.20 6.39
N LEU A 120 -21.70 4.96 6.50
CA LEU A 120 -22.14 3.84 5.67
C LEU A 120 -23.40 3.16 6.24
N LYS A 121 -24.00 3.71 7.31
CA LYS A 121 -25.22 3.20 7.96
C LYS A 121 -25.11 1.71 8.33
N LEU A 122 -23.94 1.32 8.83
CA LEU A 122 -23.63 -0.03 9.27
C LEU A 122 -24.03 -0.23 10.73
N LYS A 123 -23.85 -1.46 11.24
CA LYS A 123 -24.00 -1.72 12.68
C LYS A 123 -22.91 -0.99 13.47
N SER A 124 -23.10 -0.84 14.77
CA SER A 124 -22.11 -0.15 15.62
C SER A 124 -20.75 -0.85 15.59
N MET A 125 -19.68 -0.11 15.83
CA MET A 125 -18.33 -0.68 15.85
C MET A 125 -18.20 -1.87 16.81
N ASN A 126 -18.90 -1.84 17.95
CA ASN A 126 -18.93 -2.96 18.91
C ASN A 126 -19.44 -4.28 18.29
N HIS A 127 -20.36 -4.21 17.32
CA HIS A 127 -20.79 -5.40 16.58
C HIS A 127 -19.64 -6.02 15.80
N TYR A 128 -18.89 -5.21 15.05
CA TYR A 128 -17.78 -5.68 14.22
C TYR A 128 -16.58 -6.15 15.07
N LEU A 129 -16.34 -5.54 16.23
CA LEU A 129 -15.33 -6.03 17.19
C LEU A 129 -15.69 -7.40 17.75
N ALA A 130 -16.95 -7.62 18.15
CA ALA A 130 -17.41 -8.92 18.61
C ALA A 130 -17.38 -9.97 17.48
N LEU A 131 -17.69 -9.54 16.24
CA LEU A 131 -17.62 -10.40 15.07
C LEU A 131 -16.17 -10.79 14.74
N ALA A 132 -15.23 -9.84 14.80
CA ALA A 132 -13.80 -10.10 14.62
C ALA A 132 -13.28 -11.11 15.65
N GLU A 133 -13.66 -10.97 16.93
CA GLU A 133 -13.27 -11.92 17.99
C GLU A 133 -13.85 -13.33 17.78
N LYS A 134 -15.01 -13.44 17.12
CA LYS A 134 -15.62 -14.73 16.75
C LYS A 134 -14.99 -15.36 15.51
N LEU A 135 -14.66 -14.56 14.50
CA LEU A 135 -14.24 -15.06 13.18
C LEU A 135 -12.74 -15.31 13.09
N PHE A 136 -11.94 -14.50 13.76
CA PHE A 136 -10.49 -14.58 13.65
C PHE A 136 -9.94 -15.74 14.50
N PRO A 137 -8.89 -16.43 14.02
CA PRO A 137 -8.23 -17.46 14.81
C PRO A 137 -7.65 -16.87 16.09
N SER A 138 -7.49 -17.71 17.12
CA SER A 138 -6.92 -17.31 18.41
C SER A 138 -5.45 -16.90 18.32
N THR A 139 -4.75 -17.36 17.28
CA THR A 139 -3.39 -16.98 16.92
C THR A 139 -3.34 -16.62 15.43
N MET A 140 -2.59 -15.59 15.09
CA MET A 140 -2.36 -15.14 13.72
C MET A 140 -0.89 -15.38 13.35
N GLU A 141 -0.63 -16.02 12.23
CA GLU A 141 0.72 -16.16 11.69
C GLU A 141 1.23 -14.81 11.20
N ILE A 142 2.52 -14.52 11.43
CA ILE A 142 3.17 -13.33 10.91
C ILE A 142 3.87 -13.63 9.58
N GLY A 143 3.59 -12.78 8.59
CA GLY A 143 4.27 -12.85 7.30
C GLY A 143 5.67 -12.24 7.33
N SER A 144 6.43 -12.48 6.26
CA SER A 144 7.80 -11.98 6.11
C SER A 144 7.95 -10.45 6.25
N PRO A 145 7.03 -9.61 5.74
CA PRO A 145 7.16 -8.16 5.89
C PRO A 145 7.19 -7.70 7.36
N PHE A 146 6.34 -8.29 8.21
CA PHE A 146 6.31 -7.93 9.63
C PHE A 146 7.50 -8.53 10.39
N ALA A 147 7.93 -9.75 10.05
CA ALA A 147 9.15 -10.33 10.62
C ALA A 147 10.40 -9.49 10.31
N ASN A 148 10.53 -9.00 9.06
CA ASN A 148 11.62 -8.10 8.66
C ASN A 148 11.56 -6.76 9.41
N TYR A 149 10.36 -6.26 9.70
CA TYR A 149 10.19 -5.08 10.56
C TYR A 149 10.71 -5.33 11.97
N LEU A 150 10.33 -6.45 12.60
CA LEU A 150 10.79 -6.81 13.94
C LEU A 150 12.32 -6.96 14.00
N ASP A 151 12.92 -7.55 12.96
CA ASP A 151 14.38 -7.71 12.85
C ASP A 151 15.11 -6.37 12.74
N LYS A 152 14.61 -5.50 11.85
CA LYS A 152 15.15 -4.14 11.69
C LYS A 152 15.11 -3.31 12.97
N TYR A 153 14.07 -3.48 13.79
CA TYR A 153 13.86 -2.70 15.03
C TYR A 153 14.12 -3.51 16.31
N LYS A 154 14.85 -4.62 16.22
CA LYS A 154 15.12 -5.53 17.33
C LYS A 154 15.68 -4.80 18.57
N GLU A 155 16.71 -3.97 18.40
CA GLU A 155 17.38 -3.29 19.52
C GLU A 155 16.44 -2.32 20.27
N PRO A 156 15.71 -1.40 19.60
CA PRO A 156 14.65 -0.61 20.25
C PRO A 156 13.59 -1.46 20.95
N LEU A 157 13.16 -2.57 20.33
CA LEU A 157 12.11 -3.44 20.87
C LEU A 157 12.53 -4.21 22.12
N ILE A 158 13.81 -4.61 22.22
CA ILE A 158 14.36 -5.30 23.40
C ILE A 158 14.36 -4.37 24.62
N ASN A 159 14.72 -3.10 24.41
CA ASN A 159 14.82 -2.10 25.47
C ASN A 159 13.44 -1.67 26.01
N GLU A 160 12.40 -1.73 25.18
CA GLU A 160 11.07 -1.24 25.54
C GLU A 160 10.15 -2.25 26.24
N VAL A 161 10.48 -3.56 26.33
CA VAL A 161 10.02 -4.54 27.34
C VAL A 161 10.24 -5.99 26.86
N SER A 162 10.91 -6.81 27.69
CA SER A 162 11.11 -8.28 27.52
C SER A 162 9.83 -9.15 27.55
N ASN A 163 8.64 -8.52 27.64
CA ASN A 163 7.32 -9.16 27.80
C ASN A 163 6.34 -8.86 26.66
N SER A 164 6.77 -8.29 25.53
CA SER A 164 5.86 -8.12 24.39
C SER A 164 5.56 -9.45 23.70
N ALA A 165 4.45 -9.52 22.97
CA ALA A 165 4.07 -10.74 22.26
C ALA A 165 4.95 -10.98 21.02
N PHE A 166 5.80 -10.02 20.65
CA PHE A 166 6.72 -10.10 19.52
C PHE A 166 8.01 -10.86 19.83
N PHE A 167 8.15 -11.39 21.05
CA PHE A 167 9.28 -12.24 21.43
C PHE A 167 8.81 -13.63 21.86
N LYS A 168 9.58 -14.64 21.47
CA LYS A 168 9.44 -16.03 21.91
C LYS A 168 10.81 -16.54 22.36
N ALA A 169 10.88 -16.97 23.62
CA ALA A 169 12.14 -17.36 24.27
C ALA A 169 13.26 -16.29 24.14
N GLY A 170 12.91 -15.00 24.22
CA GLY A 170 13.86 -13.89 24.12
C GLY A 170 14.34 -13.56 22.71
N GLN A 171 13.84 -14.24 21.68
CA GLN A 171 14.09 -13.93 20.28
C GLN A 171 12.87 -13.28 19.64
N ILE A 172 13.08 -12.35 18.73
CA ILE A 172 12.00 -11.77 17.91
C ILE A 172 11.31 -12.87 17.10
N LEU A 173 10.01 -12.70 16.86
CA LEU A 173 9.26 -13.62 16.01
C LEU A 173 9.77 -13.61 14.57
N LYS A 174 9.82 -14.79 13.97
CA LYS A 174 10.17 -15.00 12.55
C LYS A 174 8.93 -15.23 11.69
N SER A 175 9.09 -15.08 10.38
CA SER A 175 8.05 -15.44 9.40
C SER A 175 7.58 -16.87 9.66
N GLY A 176 6.26 -17.08 9.69
CA GLY A 176 5.68 -18.39 10.01
C GLY A 176 5.39 -18.63 11.50
N GLU A 177 5.89 -17.78 12.40
CA GLU A 177 5.50 -17.83 13.80
C GLU A 177 4.21 -17.04 14.05
N SER A 178 3.58 -17.24 15.22
CA SER A 178 2.25 -16.69 15.48
C SER A 178 2.21 -15.71 16.65
N LEU A 179 1.36 -14.71 16.51
CA LEU A 179 0.94 -13.79 17.56
C LEU A 179 -0.40 -14.21 18.16
N PRO A 180 -0.64 -13.97 19.46
CA PRO A 180 -1.98 -14.08 20.01
C PRO A 180 -2.89 -13.02 19.38
N SER A 181 -4.10 -13.42 19.04
CA SER A 181 -5.11 -12.52 18.48
C SER A 181 -5.52 -11.44 19.47
N LEU A 182 -5.83 -10.25 18.94
CA LEU A 182 -6.30 -9.12 19.74
C LEU A 182 -7.62 -9.46 20.44
N LYS A 183 -7.75 -9.04 21.70
CA LYS A 183 -9.03 -9.06 22.41
C LYS A 183 -9.89 -7.87 21.97
N TRP A 184 -10.49 -7.98 20.79
CA TRP A 184 -11.20 -6.90 20.11
C TRP A 184 -12.21 -6.16 20.98
N THR A 185 -13.03 -6.88 21.72
CA THR A 185 -14.05 -6.29 22.60
C THR A 185 -13.46 -5.48 23.77
N ARG A 186 -12.17 -5.62 24.07
CA ARG A 186 -11.45 -4.83 25.10
C ARG A 186 -10.82 -3.56 24.53
N LEU A 187 -10.57 -3.47 23.23
CA LEU A 187 -9.88 -2.32 22.61
C LEU A 187 -10.54 -0.96 22.93
N PRO A 188 -11.88 -0.82 22.91
CA PRO A 188 -12.50 0.48 23.20
C PRO A 188 -12.20 1.01 24.60
N LYS A 189 -11.94 0.12 25.58
CA LYS A 189 -11.54 0.49 26.94
C LYS A 189 -10.07 0.90 27.03
N ILE A 190 -9.22 0.29 26.21
CA ILE A 190 -7.77 0.55 26.17
C ILE A 190 -7.47 1.87 25.47
N LEU A 191 -8.06 2.06 24.28
CA LEU A 191 -7.79 3.21 23.43
C LEU A 191 -8.49 4.48 23.94
N LYS A 192 -9.56 4.34 24.75
CA LYS A 192 -10.32 5.40 25.45
C LYS A 192 -10.96 6.50 24.57
N ASN A 193 -10.54 6.66 23.32
CA ASN A 193 -11.06 7.61 22.36
C ASN A 193 -11.89 6.88 21.30
N GLN A 194 -13.20 7.14 21.30
CA GLN A 194 -14.16 6.57 20.35
C GLN A 194 -14.87 7.67 19.54
N THR A 195 -14.39 8.90 19.65
CA THR A 195 -15.00 10.05 18.98
C THR A 195 -14.77 9.91 17.48
N PRO A 196 -15.83 9.85 16.65
CA PRO A 196 -15.71 9.74 15.20
C PRO A 196 -14.88 10.90 14.63
N LEU A 197 -13.89 10.58 13.82
CA LEU A 197 -13.09 11.57 13.08
C LEU A 197 -13.75 11.81 11.73
N LYS A 198 -14.02 13.06 11.37
CA LYS A 198 -14.53 13.36 10.01
C LYS A 198 -13.41 13.16 8.99
N PRO A 199 -13.68 12.55 7.82
CA PRO A 199 -12.67 12.39 6.77
C PRO A 199 -12.31 13.76 6.22
N LEU A 200 -11.05 13.92 5.83
CA LEU A 200 -10.57 15.07 5.10
C LEU A 200 -11.23 15.12 3.72
N LYS A 201 -11.54 16.34 3.28
CA LYS A 201 -11.82 16.57 1.87
C LYS A 201 -10.50 16.46 1.13
N ILE A 202 -10.31 15.34 0.44
CA ILE A 202 -9.12 15.11 -0.37
C ILE A 202 -9.08 16.18 -1.48
N PRO A 203 -8.00 16.97 -1.60
CA PRO A 203 -7.88 17.87 -2.74
C PRO A 203 -7.87 17.02 -4.01
N ASN A 204 -8.85 17.22 -4.88
CA ASN A 204 -8.97 16.48 -6.13
C ASN A 204 -8.37 17.33 -7.24
N PHE A 205 -7.09 17.10 -7.54
CA PHE A 205 -6.39 17.77 -8.62
C PHE A 205 -6.78 17.11 -9.94
N SER A 206 -7.41 17.89 -10.82
CA SER A 206 -7.70 17.43 -12.18
C SER A 206 -6.55 17.84 -13.08
N SER A 207 -5.88 16.86 -13.68
CA SER A 207 -4.76 17.10 -14.59
C SER A 207 -5.24 17.71 -15.90
N LYS A 208 -4.40 18.59 -16.46
CA LYS A 208 -4.57 19.15 -17.81
C LYS A 208 -3.57 18.57 -18.82
N SER A 209 -2.61 17.77 -18.36
CA SER A 209 -1.54 17.23 -19.21
C SER A 209 -1.98 16.07 -20.10
N PHE A 210 -3.11 15.42 -19.78
CA PHE A 210 -3.58 14.22 -20.47
C PHE A 210 -4.93 14.49 -21.17
N ASN A 211 -4.88 14.78 -22.48
CA ASN A 211 -6.04 15.23 -23.25
C ASN A 211 -7.09 14.12 -23.50
N ASP A 212 -6.67 12.86 -23.57
CA ASP A 212 -7.53 11.73 -23.96
C ASP A 212 -8.25 11.06 -22.76
N SER A 213 -7.99 11.53 -21.54
CA SER A 213 -8.56 10.93 -20.33
C SER A 213 -8.70 11.96 -19.22
N LYS A 214 -9.78 11.87 -18.44
CA LYS A 214 -9.94 12.67 -17.23
C LYS A 214 -9.16 12.04 -16.08
N VAL A 215 -8.02 12.63 -15.73
CA VAL A 215 -7.16 12.19 -14.62
C VAL A 215 -7.39 13.07 -13.39
N GLN A 216 -7.68 12.44 -12.27
CA GLN A 216 -8.04 13.06 -11.00
C GLN A 216 -7.26 12.43 -9.85
N CYS A 217 -6.39 13.18 -9.18
CA CYS A 217 -5.48 12.66 -8.17
C CYS A 217 -5.60 13.40 -6.83
N ASN A 218 -5.19 12.74 -5.75
CA ASN A 218 -5.06 13.38 -4.43
C ASN A 218 -3.77 14.20 -4.25
N PHE A 219 -3.02 14.39 -5.33
CA PHE A 219 -1.83 15.22 -5.44
C PHE A 219 -1.81 15.89 -6.82
N ASP A 220 -1.07 16.98 -6.96
CA ASP A 220 -0.92 17.66 -8.24
C ASP A 220 0.04 16.89 -9.16
N ILE A 221 -0.52 16.14 -10.09
CA ILE A 221 0.25 15.32 -11.03
C ILE A 221 0.90 16.15 -12.15
N ASP A 222 0.38 17.36 -12.43
CA ASP A 222 0.94 18.25 -13.46
C ASP A 222 2.27 18.88 -13.02
N LEU A 223 2.64 18.76 -11.74
CA LEU A 223 4.00 19.08 -11.26
C LEU A 223 5.07 18.32 -12.04
N TYR A 224 4.83 17.04 -12.34
CA TYR A 224 5.82 16.21 -13.03
C TYR A 224 5.96 16.55 -14.52
N SER A 225 4.90 17.03 -15.17
CA SER A 225 4.96 17.59 -16.53
C SER A 225 5.87 18.82 -16.59
N ASN A 226 6.02 19.53 -15.48
CA ASN A 226 6.90 20.69 -15.32
C ASN A 226 8.24 20.32 -14.66
N SER A 227 8.59 19.03 -14.56
CA SER A 227 9.81 18.55 -13.90
C SER A 227 9.94 19.01 -12.44
N VAL A 228 8.84 19.10 -11.70
CA VAL A 228 8.85 19.38 -10.26
C VAL A 228 8.67 18.08 -9.49
N TYR A 229 9.73 17.59 -8.86
CA TYR A 229 9.75 16.31 -8.13
C TYR A 229 9.75 16.54 -6.61
N LEU A 230 8.79 15.94 -5.90
CA LEU A 230 8.52 16.18 -4.48
C LEU A 230 9.27 15.21 -3.57
N VAL A 231 10.59 15.09 -3.78
CA VAL A 231 11.44 14.14 -3.03
C VAL A 231 11.34 14.40 -1.52
N ARG A 232 10.99 13.36 -0.76
CA ARG A 232 10.90 13.46 0.70
C ARG A 232 12.30 13.53 1.32
N PRO A 233 12.56 14.49 2.24
CA PRO A 233 13.76 14.50 3.07
C PRO A 233 13.63 13.59 4.31
N ASP A 234 12.42 13.11 4.61
CA ASP A 234 12.06 12.41 5.84
C ASP A 234 12.40 10.90 5.79
N PRO A 235 12.31 10.15 6.91
CA PRO A 235 12.80 8.78 7.00
C PRO A 235 11.99 7.79 6.15
N GLY A 236 10.91 8.25 5.50
CA GLY A 236 10.00 7.49 4.65
C GLY A 236 8.72 7.09 5.37
N VAL A 237 7.79 6.50 4.63
CA VAL A 237 6.51 6.02 5.13
C VAL A 237 6.38 4.53 4.83
N ASN A 238 5.87 3.80 5.81
CA ASN A 238 5.41 2.43 5.58
C ASN A 238 3.94 2.45 5.22
N TYR A 239 3.63 1.83 4.09
CA TYR A 239 2.27 1.66 3.60
C TYR A 239 1.85 0.20 3.75
N ASN A 240 0.55 -0.01 3.88
CA ASN A 240 -0.07 -1.31 3.70
C ASN A 240 -1.37 -1.11 2.93
N VAL A 241 -1.63 -2.00 1.97
CA VAL A 241 -2.82 -1.94 1.13
C VAL A 241 -3.56 -3.27 1.17
N VAL A 242 -4.89 -3.17 1.06
CA VAL A 242 -5.74 -4.30 0.74
C VAL A 242 -6.75 -3.86 -0.31
N ALA A 243 -6.98 -4.73 -1.28
CA ALA A 243 -7.97 -4.55 -2.33
C ALA A 243 -8.93 -5.74 -2.36
N ARG A 244 -10.21 -5.48 -2.62
CA ARG A 244 -11.26 -6.49 -2.76
C ARG A 244 -12.21 -6.07 -3.89
N SER A 245 -12.51 -6.99 -4.78
CA SER A 245 -13.60 -6.85 -5.76
C SER A 245 -14.59 -8.00 -5.60
N LYS A 246 -15.88 -7.68 -5.50
CA LYS A 246 -16.99 -8.63 -5.32
C LYS A 246 -18.13 -8.23 -6.26
N GLY A 247 -18.23 -8.89 -7.40
CA GLY A 247 -19.11 -8.50 -8.49
C GLY A 247 -18.84 -7.05 -8.91
N LYS A 248 -19.87 -6.21 -8.83
CA LYS A 248 -19.78 -4.78 -9.22
C LYS A 248 -19.39 -3.83 -8.07
N GLU A 249 -19.00 -4.36 -6.92
CA GLU A 249 -18.57 -3.56 -5.80
C GLU A 249 -17.09 -3.83 -5.53
N SER A 250 -16.35 -2.83 -5.08
CA SER A 250 -14.94 -2.98 -4.76
C SER A 250 -14.51 -2.02 -3.66
N PHE A 251 -13.47 -2.36 -2.92
CA PHE A 251 -12.76 -1.39 -2.09
C PHE A 251 -11.26 -1.54 -2.25
N ILE A 252 -10.57 -0.43 -2.06
CA ILE A 252 -9.13 -0.38 -1.78
C ILE A 252 -8.99 0.45 -0.51
N PHE A 253 -8.23 -0.03 0.46
CA PHE A 253 -7.78 0.83 1.55
C PHE A 253 -6.27 0.80 1.67
N VAL A 254 -5.72 1.93 2.05
CA VAL A 254 -4.31 2.13 2.33
C VAL A 254 -4.17 2.67 3.74
N THR A 255 -3.35 2.00 4.54
CA THR A 255 -2.89 2.51 5.83
C THR A 255 -1.46 2.99 5.72
N SER A 256 -1.13 4.07 6.41
CA SER A 256 0.21 4.66 6.33
C SER A 256 0.68 5.28 7.63
N VAL A 257 1.97 5.06 7.92
CA VAL A 257 2.66 5.52 9.13
C VAL A 257 4.06 6.01 8.81
N GLU A 258 4.50 7.06 9.52
CA GLU A 258 5.87 7.54 9.41
C GLU A 258 6.85 6.49 9.96
N LEU A 259 8.01 6.37 9.31
CA LEU A 259 9.08 5.49 9.79
C LEU A 259 9.69 6.04 11.07
N GLN A 260 9.45 5.34 12.18
CA GLN A 260 10.00 5.67 13.49
C GLN A 260 10.30 4.41 14.29
N ASN A 261 11.01 4.57 15.41
CA ASN A 261 11.20 3.48 16.37
C ASN A 261 9.84 3.06 16.94
N PRO A 262 9.56 1.74 17.02
CA PRO A 262 8.31 1.25 17.58
C PRO A 262 8.15 1.67 19.04
N LYS A 263 6.92 1.99 19.41
CA LYS A 263 6.51 2.20 20.81
C LYS A 263 5.34 1.29 21.14
N PHE A 264 5.30 0.70 22.32
CA PHE A 264 4.18 -0.17 22.72
C PHE A 264 3.01 0.61 23.32
N VAL A 265 1.78 0.17 22.98
CA VAL A 265 0.59 0.64 23.69
C VAL A 265 0.58 0.05 25.10
N GLN A 266 0.53 0.90 26.12
CA GLN A 266 0.52 0.44 27.51
C GLN A 266 -0.62 -0.55 27.78
N GLY A 267 -0.28 -1.75 28.27
CA GLY A 267 -1.25 -2.80 28.58
C GLY A 267 -1.72 -3.64 27.38
N GLN A 268 -1.16 -3.45 26.19
CA GLN A 268 -1.34 -4.33 25.03
C GLN A 268 0.00 -4.79 24.48
N ARG A 269 0.13 -6.10 24.28
CA ARG A 269 1.40 -6.72 23.89
C ARG A 269 1.57 -6.88 22.37
N THR A 270 0.54 -6.57 21.60
CA THR A 270 0.44 -6.80 20.15
C THR A 270 0.11 -5.53 19.35
N LEU A 271 -0.08 -4.39 20.01
CA LEU A 271 -0.30 -3.09 19.35
C LEU A 271 0.92 -2.19 19.48
N LEU A 272 1.20 -1.46 18.42
CA LEU A 272 2.26 -0.46 18.35
C LEU A 272 1.64 0.94 18.25
N GLU A 273 2.16 1.88 19.02
CA GLU A 273 1.91 3.31 18.85
C GLU A 273 2.74 3.82 17.68
N GLN A 274 2.09 4.53 16.77
CA GLN A 274 2.70 5.01 15.54
C GLN A 274 2.33 6.47 15.27
N LEU A 275 3.08 7.12 14.38
CA LEU A 275 2.72 8.44 13.87
C LEU A 275 2.01 8.27 12.53
N PRO A 276 0.82 8.87 12.33
CA PRO A 276 0.15 8.83 11.04
C PRO A 276 0.99 9.53 9.97
N ALA A 277 1.04 8.96 8.77
CA ALA A 277 1.76 9.58 7.66
C ALA A 277 1.18 10.95 7.29
N VAL A 278 2.02 11.97 7.28
CA VAL A 278 1.61 13.35 6.94
C VAL A 278 1.22 13.45 5.47
N ARG A 279 1.98 12.78 4.60
CA ARG A 279 1.68 12.69 3.17
C ARG A 279 0.86 11.43 2.87
N PRO A 280 -0.30 11.55 2.22
CA PRO A 280 -1.09 10.38 1.84
C PRO A 280 -0.33 9.53 0.80
N ALA A 281 -0.74 8.26 0.67
CA ALA A 281 -0.43 7.50 -0.53
C ALA A 281 -1.07 8.19 -1.75
N PRO A 282 -0.33 8.36 -2.86
CA PRO A 282 -0.88 8.90 -4.09
C PRO A 282 -1.94 7.96 -4.66
N ILE A 283 -3.13 8.50 -4.92
CA ILE A 283 -4.27 7.81 -5.53
C ILE A 283 -4.73 8.65 -6.71
N CYS A 284 -4.91 8.02 -7.86
CA CYS A 284 -5.44 8.65 -9.07
C CYS A 284 -6.59 7.84 -9.65
N LEU A 285 -7.67 8.54 -9.99
CA LEU A 285 -8.74 8.08 -10.86
C LEU A 285 -8.51 8.52 -12.28
N ILE A 286 -8.63 7.59 -13.22
CA ILE A 286 -8.46 7.84 -14.65
C ILE A 286 -9.71 7.35 -15.33
N ASN A 287 -10.45 8.25 -15.96
CA ASN A 287 -11.61 7.90 -16.79
C ASN A 287 -11.24 8.15 -18.24
N SER A 288 -11.25 7.09 -19.06
CA SER A 288 -11.02 7.15 -20.50
C SER A 288 -12.23 6.61 -21.25
N LYS A 289 -12.17 6.60 -22.58
CA LYS A 289 -13.20 5.96 -23.41
C LYS A 289 -13.22 4.43 -23.24
N ASN A 290 -12.09 3.84 -22.84
CA ASN A 290 -11.88 2.40 -22.84
C ASN A 290 -11.95 1.80 -21.44
N SER A 291 -11.79 2.59 -20.39
CA SER A 291 -11.72 2.08 -19.02
C SER A 291 -11.88 3.17 -17.96
N ASN A 292 -12.27 2.73 -16.76
CA ASN A 292 -12.13 3.49 -15.52
C ASN A 292 -11.07 2.80 -14.68
N LEU A 293 -10.00 3.52 -14.33
CA LEU A 293 -8.90 2.99 -13.54
C LEU A 293 -8.76 3.73 -12.22
N LEU A 294 -8.39 3.01 -11.17
CA LEU A 294 -7.90 3.56 -9.92
C LEU A 294 -6.48 3.04 -9.68
N LEU A 295 -5.52 3.95 -9.57
CA LEU A 295 -4.12 3.62 -9.33
C LEU A 295 -3.69 4.13 -7.96
N THR A 296 -2.91 3.31 -7.23
CA THR A 296 -2.25 3.73 -5.99
C THR A 296 -0.81 3.24 -5.93
N SER A 297 0.10 4.09 -5.45
CA SER A 297 1.53 3.78 -5.36
C SER A 297 2.00 3.84 -3.92
N LEU A 298 2.74 2.82 -3.49
CA LEU A 298 2.92 2.51 -2.06
C LEU A 298 4.37 2.44 -1.62
N LYS A 299 5.31 2.68 -2.54
CA LYS A 299 6.75 2.59 -2.27
C LYS A 299 7.51 3.55 -3.15
N GLY A 300 8.62 4.06 -2.64
CA GLY A 300 9.50 5.00 -3.33
C GLY A 300 9.66 6.31 -2.57
N ARG A 301 10.68 7.10 -2.91
CA ARG A 301 10.89 8.44 -2.31
C ARG A 301 9.87 9.49 -2.80
N ASP A 302 9.24 9.21 -3.94
CA ASP A 302 8.21 10.03 -4.57
C ASP A 302 7.25 9.09 -5.33
N PRO A 303 6.32 8.42 -4.63
CA PRO A 303 5.48 7.40 -5.23
C PRO A 303 4.54 7.94 -6.32
N GLY A 304 4.27 9.26 -6.35
CA GLY A 304 3.45 9.90 -7.39
C GLY A 304 4.12 9.86 -8.76
N GLN A 305 5.46 9.92 -8.83
CA GLN A 305 6.19 9.77 -10.09
C GLN A 305 5.92 8.41 -10.75
N HIS A 306 5.70 7.36 -9.97
CA HIS A 306 5.42 6.03 -10.53
C HIS A 306 4.08 5.99 -11.26
N ILE A 307 3.06 6.68 -10.73
CA ILE A 307 1.76 6.79 -11.41
C ILE A 307 1.89 7.67 -12.65
N TYR A 308 2.63 8.78 -12.56
CA TYR A 308 2.90 9.65 -13.70
C TYR A 308 3.60 8.93 -14.85
N ASN A 309 4.61 8.10 -14.56
CA ASN A 309 5.30 7.32 -15.57
C ASN A 309 4.34 6.38 -16.31
N LEU A 310 3.43 5.71 -15.59
CA LEU A 310 2.45 4.83 -16.24
C LEU A 310 1.49 5.60 -17.16
N LEU A 311 1.13 6.83 -16.80
CA LEU A 311 0.36 7.73 -17.67
C LEU A 311 1.15 8.17 -18.91
N GLN A 312 2.45 8.45 -18.77
CA GLN A 312 3.34 8.71 -19.91
C GLN A 312 3.43 7.49 -20.86
N TYR A 313 3.36 6.29 -20.30
CA TYR A 313 3.27 5.05 -21.06
C TYR A 313 1.86 4.72 -21.55
N SER A 314 0.91 5.66 -21.44
CA SER A 314 -0.46 5.52 -21.94
C SER A 314 -1.29 4.41 -21.27
N ILE A 315 -1.10 4.17 -19.96
CA ILE A 315 -1.94 3.20 -19.21
C ILE A 315 -3.45 3.50 -19.32
N ASN A 316 -3.82 4.78 -19.52
CA ASN A 316 -5.19 5.24 -19.74
C ASN A 316 -5.83 4.66 -21.02
N SER A 317 -5.05 4.11 -21.94
CA SER A 317 -5.54 3.43 -23.14
C SER A 317 -5.90 1.95 -22.92
N ALA A 318 -5.57 1.39 -21.75
CA ALA A 318 -5.87 0.01 -21.39
C ALA A 318 -7.36 -0.31 -21.60
N SER A 319 -7.62 -1.43 -22.26
CA SER A 319 -8.95 -1.86 -22.70
C SER A 319 -9.41 -3.17 -22.05
N LYS A 320 -8.50 -3.88 -21.40
CA LYS A 320 -8.71 -5.14 -20.70
C LYS A 320 -7.67 -5.33 -19.59
N SER A 321 -7.92 -6.28 -18.70
CA SER A 321 -7.05 -6.64 -17.59
C SER A 321 -5.60 -6.97 -18.00
N GLU A 322 -5.38 -7.69 -19.12
CA GLU A 322 -4.01 -8.01 -19.57
C GLU A 322 -3.20 -6.77 -19.96
N ASP A 323 -3.85 -5.71 -20.45
CA ASP A 323 -3.18 -4.47 -20.79
C ASP A 323 -2.63 -3.81 -19.51
N LEU A 324 -3.39 -3.86 -18.40
CA LEU A 324 -2.93 -3.34 -17.11
C LEU A 324 -1.69 -4.08 -16.61
N GLU A 325 -1.67 -5.41 -16.68
CA GLU A 325 -0.48 -6.19 -16.29
C GLU A 325 0.74 -5.77 -17.11
N ALA A 326 0.57 -5.59 -18.42
CA ALA A 326 1.64 -5.16 -19.30
C ALA A 326 2.17 -3.77 -18.94
N TYR A 327 1.27 -2.82 -18.64
CA TYR A 327 1.66 -1.48 -18.21
C TYR A 327 2.35 -1.48 -16.84
N LEU A 328 1.83 -2.24 -15.87
CA LEU A 328 2.45 -2.36 -14.54
C LEU A 328 3.85 -2.96 -14.62
N ALA A 329 4.09 -3.91 -15.53
CA ALA A 329 5.39 -4.52 -15.73
C ALA A 329 6.44 -3.58 -16.38
N PHE A 330 6.02 -2.46 -16.98
CA PHE A 330 6.89 -1.54 -17.70
C PHE A 330 7.97 -0.94 -16.78
N PRO A 331 9.22 -0.74 -17.24
CA PRO A 331 10.31 -0.19 -16.43
C PRO A 331 9.96 1.17 -15.85
N ARG A 332 10.29 1.38 -14.58
CA ARG A 332 10.13 2.67 -13.92
C ARG A 332 11.44 3.45 -13.92
N HIS A 333 11.28 4.77 -13.85
CA HIS A 333 12.36 5.68 -13.54
C HIS A 333 11.93 6.63 -12.43
N GLN A 334 12.88 7.21 -11.70
CA GLN A 334 12.62 8.23 -10.70
C GLN A 334 13.69 9.30 -10.80
N PHE A 335 13.24 10.54 -10.96
CA PHE A 335 14.10 11.70 -10.90
C PHE A 335 14.31 12.14 -9.45
N LEU A 336 15.55 12.43 -9.12
CA LEU A 336 15.97 12.95 -7.83
C LEU A 336 16.70 14.27 -8.05
N TYR A 337 16.39 15.27 -7.22
CA TYR A 337 17.11 16.54 -7.19
C TYR A 337 18.16 16.54 -6.06
N ASP A 338 19.17 17.40 -6.23
CA ASP A 338 20.25 17.66 -5.28
C ASP A 338 21.04 16.41 -4.81
N PRO A 339 21.98 15.88 -5.62
CA PRO A 339 22.27 16.24 -7.02
C PRO A 339 21.26 15.66 -8.01
N ALA A 340 21.07 16.34 -9.14
CA ALA A 340 20.24 15.86 -10.25
C ALA A 340 20.74 14.50 -10.75
N ARG A 341 19.87 13.49 -10.68
CA ARG A 341 20.14 12.12 -11.14
C ARG A 341 18.85 11.37 -11.41
N MET A 342 18.94 10.30 -12.18
CA MET A 342 17.83 9.40 -12.43
C MET A 342 18.16 8.01 -11.92
N LEU A 343 17.21 7.42 -11.21
CA LEU A 343 17.20 5.99 -10.94
C LEU A 343 16.39 5.30 -12.03
N TYR A 344 16.85 4.15 -12.55
CA TYR A 344 16.18 3.43 -13.62
C TYR A 344 16.22 1.91 -13.45
N GLU A 345 15.08 1.26 -13.71
CA GLU A 345 14.95 -0.21 -13.73
C GLU A 345 15.42 -0.81 -15.06
N SER A 346 16.74 -0.75 -15.31
CA SER A 346 17.29 -1.20 -16.61
C SER A 346 17.05 -2.68 -16.91
N SER A 347 16.88 -3.55 -15.89
CA SER A 347 16.57 -4.98 -16.08
C SER A 347 15.19 -5.23 -16.71
N ARG A 348 14.29 -4.25 -16.66
CA ARG A 348 12.95 -4.30 -17.27
C ARG A 348 12.86 -3.45 -18.54
N GLY A 349 13.91 -2.66 -18.80
CA GLY A 349 14.02 -1.76 -19.93
C GLY A 349 14.46 -2.43 -21.22
N SER A 350 14.21 -1.75 -22.34
CA SER A 350 14.91 -2.01 -23.59
C SER A 350 16.08 -1.03 -23.76
N ASN A 351 17.05 -1.38 -24.60
CA ASN A 351 18.15 -0.48 -24.95
C ASN A 351 17.63 0.85 -25.52
N SER A 352 16.56 0.83 -26.31
CA SER A 352 15.93 2.05 -26.85
C SER A 352 15.43 3.00 -25.76
N ASN A 353 14.91 2.45 -24.65
CA ASN A 353 14.44 3.26 -23.53
C ASN A 353 15.64 3.87 -22.81
N LEU A 354 16.71 3.11 -22.63
CA LEU A 354 17.95 3.59 -22.03
C LEU A 354 18.61 4.68 -22.89
N ASP A 355 18.66 4.51 -24.21
CA ASP A 355 19.23 5.49 -25.15
C ASP A 355 18.50 6.84 -25.11
N LEU A 356 17.19 6.82 -24.86
CA LEU A 356 16.42 8.05 -24.67
C LEU A 356 16.84 8.77 -23.39
N PHE A 357 17.09 8.03 -22.32
CA PHE A 357 17.54 8.60 -21.05
C PHE A 357 19.00 9.05 -21.08
N LEU A 358 19.90 8.31 -21.75
CA LEU A 358 21.33 8.65 -21.87
C LEU A 358 21.57 9.95 -22.65
N LYS A 359 20.61 10.36 -23.48
CA LYS A 359 20.64 11.67 -24.15
C LYS A 359 20.35 12.83 -23.20
N MET A 360 19.82 12.56 -22.02
CA MET A 360 19.61 13.57 -21.01
C MET A 360 20.87 13.73 -20.17
N ASP A 361 21.27 14.98 -19.95
CA ASP A 361 22.53 15.35 -19.28
C ASP A 361 22.43 15.17 -17.75
N PHE A 362 22.15 13.94 -17.31
CA PHE A 362 22.18 13.57 -15.90
C PHE A 362 22.69 12.14 -15.68
N PRO A 363 23.34 11.86 -14.53
CA PRO A 363 23.74 10.50 -14.17
C PRO A 363 22.55 9.55 -14.03
N ILE A 364 22.68 8.36 -14.61
CA ILE A 364 21.70 7.28 -14.52
C ILE A 364 22.25 6.16 -13.64
N TYR A 365 21.49 5.79 -12.62
CA TYR A 365 21.84 4.68 -11.74
C TYR A 365 20.84 3.54 -11.93
N HIS A 366 21.38 2.32 -12.05
CA HIS A 366 20.56 1.12 -12.03
C HIS A 366 19.96 0.89 -10.64
N THR A 367 18.70 0.46 -10.63
CA THR A 367 18.07 -0.12 -9.45
C THR A 367 17.15 -1.26 -9.89
N PRO A 368 17.13 -2.38 -9.15
CA PRO A 368 16.30 -3.52 -9.54
C PRO A 368 14.79 -3.26 -9.34
N ARG A 369 14.42 -2.32 -8.46
CA ARG A 369 13.01 -2.05 -8.08
C ARG A 369 12.83 -0.62 -7.54
N LEU A 370 12.04 0.21 -8.21
CA LEU A 370 11.80 1.62 -7.85
C LEU A 370 10.55 1.91 -7.04
N GLY A 371 9.59 0.99 -7.07
CA GLY A 371 8.31 1.16 -6.39
C GLY A 371 7.31 0.15 -6.93
N GLU A 372 6.09 0.22 -6.43
CA GLU A 372 4.99 -0.64 -6.87
C GLU A 372 3.71 0.18 -7.04
N VAL A 373 2.91 -0.20 -8.02
CA VAL A 373 1.60 0.38 -8.27
C VAL A 373 0.56 -0.71 -8.25
N TRP A 374 -0.50 -0.50 -7.47
CA TRP A 374 -1.69 -1.32 -7.49
C TRP A 374 -2.74 -0.63 -8.35
N ALA A 375 -3.45 -1.42 -9.14
CA ALA A 375 -4.49 -0.94 -10.02
C ALA A 375 -5.80 -1.66 -9.75
N TRP A 376 -6.89 -0.92 -9.85
CA TRP A 376 -8.22 -1.45 -10.11
C TRP A 376 -8.67 -0.96 -11.48
N GLY A 377 -9.33 -1.81 -12.25
CA GLY A 377 -9.84 -1.48 -13.58
C GLY A 377 -11.27 -1.96 -13.80
N ASP A 378 -12.06 -1.09 -14.41
CA ASP A 378 -13.39 -1.39 -14.95
C ASP A 378 -13.35 -1.19 -16.47
N PHE A 379 -13.70 -2.24 -17.21
CA PHE A 379 -13.58 -2.32 -18.66
C PHE A 379 -14.94 -2.63 -19.29
N PRO A 380 -15.30 -1.97 -20.41
CA PRO A 380 -16.47 -2.35 -21.19
C PRO A 380 -16.33 -3.81 -21.63
N ASN A 381 -17.13 -4.71 -21.04
CA ASN A 381 -17.18 -6.16 -21.27
C ASN A 381 -16.26 -7.04 -20.42
N GLU A 382 -15.51 -6.51 -19.44
CA GLU A 382 -14.90 -7.34 -18.40
C GLU A 382 -15.49 -6.99 -17.03
N GLU A 383 -15.36 -7.90 -16.08
CA GLU A 383 -15.64 -7.57 -14.69
C GLU A 383 -14.52 -6.72 -14.10
N HIS A 384 -14.80 -6.09 -12.97
CA HIS A 384 -13.81 -5.30 -12.27
C HIS A 384 -12.60 -6.16 -11.90
N THR A 385 -11.42 -5.70 -12.30
CA THR A 385 -10.18 -6.40 -12.03
C THR A 385 -9.36 -5.65 -10.99
N ILE A 386 -8.65 -6.41 -10.17
CA ILE A 386 -7.52 -5.91 -9.38
C ILE A 386 -6.26 -6.41 -10.07
N ALA A 387 -5.34 -5.51 -10.35
CA ALA A 387 -4.01 -5.83 -10.83
C ALA A 387 -2.94 -5.38 -9.83
N ILE A 388 -2.00 -6.26 -9.53
CA ILE A 388 -0.88 -6.03 -8.62
C ILE A 388 0.43 -6.00 -9.38
N ASP A 389 1.38 -5.26 -8.82
CA ASP A 389 2.72 -5.15 -9.36
C ASP A 389 3.54 -6.41 -9.06
N ASP A 390 4.21 -6.95 -10.07
CA ASP A 390 5.12 -8.09 -9.90
C ASP A 390 6.41 -7.73 -9.16
N ARG A 391 6.66 -6.42 -8.96
CA ARG A 391 7.69 -5.97 -8.04
C ARG A 391 7.28 -6.22 -6.62
N SER A 392 5.99 -6.15 -6.28
CA SER A 392 5.52 -6.24 -4.90
C SER A 392 5.61 -7.65 -4.34
N ASP A 393 5.71 -7.76 -3.02
CA ASP A 393 5.49 -9.04 -2.32
C ASP A 393 3.98 -9.27 -2.10
N ALA A 394 3.14 -8.60 -2.90
CA ALA A 394 1.71 -8.77 -2.84
C ALA A 394 1.33 -10.20 -3.22
N SER A 395 0.10 -10.56 -2.94
CA SER A 395 -0.54 -11.76 -3.45
C SER A 395 -1.93 -11.38 -3.90
N LEU A 396 -2.37 -11.97 -5.01
CA LEU A 396 -3.70 -11.82 -5.54
C LEU A 396 -4.35 -13.19 -5.57
N LEU A 397 -5.54 -13.30 -4.98
CA LEU A 397 -6.33 -14.51 -4.95
C LEU A 397 -7.66 -14.27 -5.68
N CYS A 398 -7.88 -15.03 -6.74
CA CYS A 398 -9.09 -15.01 -7.56
C CYS A 398 -9.99 -16.21 -7.21
N ARG A 399 -11.31 -16.02 -7.22
CA ARG A 399 -12.30 -17.10 -7.04
C ARG A 399 -13.48 -17.00 -7.98
#